data_AF-A0A967KI37-F1
#
_entry.id   AF-A0A967KI37-F1
#
_cell.length_a   1.000
_cell.length_b   1.000
_cell.length_c   1.000
_cell.angle_alpha   90.00
_cell.angle_beta   90.00
_cell.angle_gamma   90.00
#
_symmetry.space_group_name_H-M   'P 1'
#
loop_
_entity.id
_entity.type
_entity.pdbx_description
1 polymer ?
#
loop_
_entity_poly.entity_id
_entity_poly.type
_entity_poly.pdbx_seq_one_letter_code
_entity_poly.pdbx_strand_id
1 'polypeptide(L)'
;VAIVEQVYLPDLLAIASFYPEWFGVGGGLSNYLAYGDLPTRGYDQPDYFKFPRGAILDRNLDEVHEIDGRDTEEIKEYIAHSWYAYQGGDEQGLHPFDGETELNYTGPKP
;
A
#
# COMPACT_ATOMS: atom_id res chain seq x y z
N VAL A 1 17.82 0.04 -19.42
CA VAL A 1 17.87 1.51 -19.58
C VAL A 1 17.25 1.94 -20.91
N ALA A 2 17.80 1.54 -22.07
CA ALA A 2 17.28 1.94 -23.39
C ALA A 2 15.76 1.71 -23.60
N ILE A 3 15.22 0.54 -23.24
CA ILE A 3 13.76 0.28 -23.36
C ILE A 3 12.92 1.24 -22.49
N VAL A 4 13.37 1.53 -21.27
CA VAL A 4 12.63 2.43 -20.36
C VAL A 4 12.67 3.86 -20.88
N GLU A 5 13.86 4.33 -21.26
CA GLU A 5 14.08 5.74 -21.63
C GLU A 5 13.65 6.09 -23.05
N GLN A 6 13.73 5.15 -24.00
CA GLN A 6 13.48 5.41 -25.42
C GLN A 6 12.14 4.86 -25.93
N VAL A 7 11.47 4.01 -25.15
CA VAL A 7 10.17 3.42 -25.55
C VAL A 7 9.12 3.70 -24.49
N TYR A 8 9.27 3.14 -23.28
CA TYR A 8 8.22 3.22 -22.26
C TYR A 8 7.87 4.64 -21.84
N LEU A 9 8.87 5.45 -21.46
CA LEU A 9 8.64 6.82 -21.00
C LEU A 9 8.11 7.74 -22.13
N PRO A 10 8.69 7.75 -23.36
CA PRO A 10 8.13 8.53 -24.47
C PRO A 10 6.69 8.14 -24.81
N ASP A 11 6.37 6.85 -24.87
CA ASP A 11 5.03 6.37 -25.20
C ASP A 11 4.01 6.74 -24.11
N LEU A 12 4.39 6.59 -22.83
CA LEU A 12 3.55 7.01 -21.70
C LEU A 12 3.20 8.50 -21.79
N LEU A 13 4.21 9.35 -22.03
CA LEU A 13 4.00 10.80 -22.15
C LEU A 13 3.19 11.17 -23.38
N ALA A 14 3.42 10.50 -24.51
CA ALA A 14 2.65 10.71 -25.74
C ALA A 14 1.18 10.39 -25.51
N ILE A 15 0.86 9.20 -24.98
CA ILE A 15 -0.53 8.80 -24.68
C ILE A 15 -1.15 9.76 -23.67
N ALA A 16 -0.46 10.10 -22.58
CA ALA A 16 -0.97 11.00 -21.55
C ALA A 16 -1.38 12.38 -22.12
N SER A 17 -0.68 12.87 -23.14
CA SER A 17 -1.02 14.15 -23.80
C SER A 17 -2.35 14.14 -24.56
N PHE A 18 -2.83 12.96 -24.98
CA PHE A 18 -4.13 12.81 -25.66
C PHE A 18 -5.30 12.59 -24.71
N TYR A 19 -5.04 12.24 -23.44
CA TYR A 19 -6.05 11.91 -22.45
C TYR A 19 -5.95 12.77 -21.16
N PRO A 20 -5.82 14.11 -21.26
CA PRO A 20 -5.65 14.97 -20.08
C PRO A 20 -6.85 14.93 -19.12
N GLU A 21 -8.05 14.60 -19.61
CA GLU A 21 -9.24 14.45 -18.80
C GLU A 21 -9.10 13.35 -17.74
N TRP A 22 -8.28 12.33 -18.00
CA TRP A 22 -8.04 11.26 -17.04
C TRP A 22 -7.23 11.71 -15.83
N PHE A 23 -6.53 12.85 -15.89
CA PHE A 23 -5.84 13.40 -14.72
C PHE A 23 -6.81 13.87 -13.62
N GLY A 24 -8.09 14.09 -13.97
CA GLY A 24 -9.15 14.44 -13.03
C GLY A 24 -9.92 13.24 -12.47
N VAL A 25 -9.62 12.02 -12.91
CA VAL A 25 -10.41 10.81 -12.61
C VAL A 25 -9.53 9.76 -11.93
N GLY A 26 -10.06 9.09 -10.90
CA GLY A 26 -9.40 7.91 -10.32
C GLY A 26 -8.19 8.19 -9.41
N GLY A 27 -8.11 9.37 -8.79
CA GLY A 27 -7.00 9.74 -7.87
C GLY A 27 -6.91 8.96 -6.55
N GLY A 28 -7.69 7.89 -6.38
CA GLY A 28 -7.65 6.98 -5.25
C GLY A 28 -7.86 7.64 -3.88
N LEU A 29 -7.26 7.04 -2.86
CA LEU A 29 -7.22 7.57 -1.49
C LEU A 29 -6.25 8.76 -1.40
N SER A 30 -6.39 9.54 -0.33
CA SER A 30 -5.46 10.63 0.03
C SER A 30 -4.24 10.16 0.80
N ASN A 31 -4.21 8.89 1.20
CA ASN A 31 -3.20 8.33 2.09
C ASN A 31 -2.31 7.35 1.32
N TYR A 32 -1.01 7.37 1.58
CA TYR A 32 0.00 6.55 0.92
C TYR A 32 0.91 5.91 1.96
N LEU A 33 1.34 4.67 1.72
CA LEU A 33 2.18 3.89 2.64
C LEU A 33 3.32 3.23 1.84
N ALA A 34 4.54 3.33 2.34
CA ALA A 34 5.67 2.54 1.87
C ALA A 34 6.53 2.07 3.05
N TYR A 35 6.86 0.77 3.09
CA TYR A 35 7.82 0.25 4.09
C TYR A 35 9.28 0.57 3.78
N GLY A 36 9.54 1.13 2.59
CA GLY A 36 10.86 1.37 2.05
C GLY A 36 11.57 0.10 1.58
N ASP A 37 12.57 0.27 0.71
CA ASP A 37 13.33 -0.84 0.11
C ASP A 37 14.64 -0.34 -0.52
N LEU A 38 15.45 -1.28 -1.04
CA LEU A 38 16.76 -1.07 -1.65
C LEU A 38 17.75 -0.44 -0.65
N PRO A 39 18.15 -1.19 0.40
CA PRO A 39 19.08 -0.72 1.41
C PRO A 39 20.43 -0.35 0.79
N THR A 40 20.95 0.82 1.15
CA THR A 40 22.30 1.25 0.71
C THR A 40 23.35 1.11 1.81
N ARG A 41 22.94 0.90 3.07
CA ARG A 41 23.83 0.73 4.23
C ARG A 41 23.51 -0.47 5.13
N GLY A 42 22.56 -1.32 4.73
CA GLY A 42 22.09 -2.46 5.53
C GLY A 42 20.58 -2.42 5.77
N TYR A 43 19.98 -3.55 6.12
CA TYR A 43 18.53 -3.68 6.35
C TYR A 43 18.07 -3.13 7.70
N ASP A 44 18.99 -2.96 8.65
CA ASP A 44 18.78 -2.37 9.97
C ASP A 44 18.79 -0.83 9.95
N GLN A 45 18.97 -0.24 8.77
CA GLN A 45 19.17 1.18 8.55
C GLN A 45 18.14 1.73 7.54
N PRO A 46 16.84 1.76 7.90
CA PRO A 46 15.76 2.16 7.00
C PRO A 46 15.91 3.59 6.45
N ASP A 47 16.53 4.51 7.21
CA ASP A 47 16.81 5.89 6.75
C ASP A 47 17.74 5.96 5.54
N TYR A 48 18.48 4.87 5.27
CA TYR A 48 19.40 4.75 4.14
C TYR A 48 18.85 3.87 3.04
N PHE A 49 17.56 3.57 3.05
CA PHE A 49 16.89 2.92 1.94
C PHE A 49 16.78 3.89 0.76
N LYS A 50 16.99 3.40 -0.46
CA LYS A 50 16.82 4.22 -1.66
C LYS A 50 15.35 4.55 -1.89
N PHE A 51 14.45 3.65 -1.53
CA PHE A 51 13.03 3.96 -1.41
C PHE A 51 12.71 4.21 0.07
N PRO A 52 12.31 5.44 0.46
CA PRO A 52 12.05 5.78 1.84
C PRO A 52 10.89 4.98 2.45
N ARG A 53 10.96 4.77 3.77
CA ARG A 53 9.85 4.30 4.58
C ARG A 53 9.01 5.49 5.05
N GLY A 54 7.70 5.35 5.08
CA GLY A 54 6.80 6.31 5.73
C GLY A 54 5.36 6.26 5.22
N ALA A 55 4.48 6.92 5.94
CA ALA A 55 3.09 7.13 5.55
C ALA A 55 2.83 8.63 5.32
N ILE A 56 2.07 8.93 4.27
CA ILE A 56 1.50 10.25 4.00
C ILE A 56 0.00 10.16 4.28
N LEU A 57 -0.53 11.08 5.07
CA LEU A 57 -1.96 11.18 5.35
C LEU A 57 -2.51 12.48 4.73
N ASP A 58 -3.74 12.43 4.25
CA ASP A 58 -4.49 13.58 3.74
C ASP A 58 -3.79 14.38 2.62
N ARG A 59 -2.91 13.71 1.86
CA ARG A 59 -2.02 14.32 0.86
C ARG A 59 -1.12 15.43 1.43
N ASN A 60 -0.86 15.44 2.73
CA ASN A 60 0.06 16.36 3.37
C ASN A 60 1.50 15.95 3.05
N LEU A 61 2.13 16.61 2.08
CA LEU A 61 3.52 16.33 1.69
C LEU A 61 4.56 16.98 2.62
N ASP A 62 4.12 17.82 3.57
CA ASP A 62 5.00 18.48 4.53
C ASP A 62 5.31 17.58 5.74
N GLU A 63 4.62 16.45 5.87
CA GLU A 63 4.75 15.51 6.98
C GLU A 63 4.84 14.07 6.48
N VAL A 64 5.86 13.35 6.96
CA VAL A 64 6.00 11.91 6.75
C VAL A 64 5.89 11.24 8.10
N HIS A 65 4.87 10.41 8.28
CA HIS A 65 4.70 9.63 9.50
C HIS A 65 5.63 8.41 9.46
N GLU A 66 6.31 8.17 10.58
CA GLU A 66 7.08 6.94 10.79
C GLU A 66 6.14 5.73 10.82
N ILE A 67 6.68 4.55 10.49
CA ILE A 67 5.94 3.29 10.51
C ILE A 67 6.73 2.27 11.33
N ASP A 68 6.09 1.69 12.33
CA ASP A 68 6.57 0.53 13.07
C ASP A 68 5.65 -0.69 12.84
N GLY A 69 6.09 -1.59 11.97
CA GLY A 69 5.39 -2.86 11.72
C GLY A 69 5.40 -3.86 12.89
N ARG A 70 5.92 -3.48 14.08
CA ARG A 70 5.77 -4.25 15.32
C ARG A 70 4.78 -3.62 16.29
N ASP A 71 4.36 -2.37 16.06
CA ASP A 71 3.29 -1.77 16.86
C ASP A 71 1.97 -2.44 16.45
N THR A 72 1.36 -3.14 17.41
CA THR A 72 0.10 -3.86 17.21
C THR A 72 -1.07 -2.91 16.92
N GLU A 73 -0.91 -1.61 17.17
CA GLU A 73 -1.94 -0.60 16.89
C GLU A 73 -1.84 0.04 15.50
N GLU A 74 -0.74 -0.14 14.76
CA GLU A 74 -0.57 0.47 13.43
C GLU A 74 -1.21 -0.35 12.30
N ILE A 75 -0.65 -1.54 12.01
CA ILE A 75 -1.04 -2.32 10.83
C ILE A 75 -2.04 -3.41 11.25
N LYS A 76 -3.29 -3.24 10.83
CA LYS A 76 -4.37 -4.21 11.12
C LYS A 76 -5.09 -4.64 9.84
N GLU A 77 -5.47 -5.91 9.79
CA GLU A 77 -6.32 -6.47 8.75
C GLU A 77 -7.73 -6.67 9.29
N TYR A 78 -8.74 -6.32 8.49
CA TYR A 78 -10.15 -6.46 8.81
C TYR A 78 -10.83 -7.40 7.82
N ILE A 79 -11.79 -8.19 8.29
CA ILE A 79 -12.48 -9.20 7.48
C ILE A 79 -13.98 -8.97 7.31
N ALA A 80 -14.54 -7.86 7.81
CA ALA A 80 -15.97 -7.55 7.76
C ALA A 80 -16.60 -7.65 6.36
N HIS A 81 -15.80 -7.51 5.30
CA HIS A 81 -16.21 -7.65 3.90
C HIS A 81 -15.37 -8.69 3.12
N SER A 82 -14.89 -9.71 3.80
CA SER A 82 -14.03 -10.76 3.27
C SER A 82 -14.57 -12.14 3.65
N TRP A 83 -14.23 -13.19 2.89
CA TRP A 83 -14.66 -14.57 3.18
C TRP A 83 -13.74 -15.27 4.19
N TYR A 84 -13.64 -14.69 5.38
CA TYR A 84 -12.91 -15.25 6.50
C TYR A 84 -13.76 -15.19 7.77
N ALA A 85 -13.30 -15.89 8.81
CA ALA A 85 -13.85 -15.78 10.16
C ALA A 85 -12.71 -15.52 11.13
N TYR A 86 -12.92 -14.61 12.07
CA TYR A 86 -12.01 -14.38 13.21
C TYR A 86 -12.66 -14.89 14.50
N GLN A 87 -11.88 -15.55 15.35
CA GLN A 87 -12.37 -16.07 16.64
C GLN A 87 -12.90 -14.95 17.55
N GLY A 88 -12.28 -13.77 17.50
CA GLY A 88 -12.71 -12.56 18.23
C GLY A 88 -13.93 -11.86 17.64
N GLY A 89 -14.42 -12.30 16.48
CA GLY A 89 -15.52 -11.71 15.72
C GLY A 89 -15.05 -10.85 14.54
N ASP A 90 -15.88 -10.80 13.50
CA ASP A 90 -15.50 -10.27 12.18
C ASP A 90 -15.39 -8.73 12.11
N GLU A 91 -15.81 -8.01 13.17
CA GLU A 91 -15.67 -6.55 13.28
C GLU A 91 -14.30 -6.12 13.81
N GLN A 92 -13.51 -7.04 14.36
CA GLN A 92 -12.19 -6.75 14.92
C GLN A 92 -11.13 -6.68 13.82
N GLY A 93 -10.21 -5.71 13.96
CA GLY A 93 -8.96 -5.69 13.20
C GLY A 93 -7.85 -6.41 13.97
N LEU A 94 -7.10 -7.27 13.29
CA LEU A 94 -5.97 -8.01 13.89
C LEU A 94 -4.65 -7.55 13.29
N HIS A 95 -3.65 -7.35 14.16
CA HIS A 95 -2.27 -7.17 13.71
C HIS A 95 -1.73 -8.52 13.17
N PRO A 96 -0.87 -8.54 12.12
CA PRO A 96 -0.40 -9.80 11.54
C PRO A 96 0.25 -10.81 12.51
N PHE A 97 0.85 -10.37 13.61
CA PHE A 97 1.37 -11.28 14.65
C PHE A 97 0.27 -12.10 15.35
N ASP A 98 -0.94 -11.55 15.45
CA ASP A 98 -2.12 -12.21 16.00
C ASP A 98 -3.11 -12.62 14.87
N GLY A 99 -2.65 -12.58 13.62
CA GLY A 99 -3.50 -12.78 12.44
C GLY A 99 -4.08 -14.19 12.35
N GLU A 100 -5.31 -14.26 11.84
CA GLU A 100 -6.03 -15.51 11.62
C GLU A 100 -6.35 -15.70 10.14
N THR A 101 -6.46 -16.95 9.69
CA THR A 101 -6.82 -17.27 8.30
C THR A 101 -7.72 -18.50 8.29
N GLU A 102 -8.97 -18.31 8.70
CA GLU A 102 -10.03 -19.32 8.61
C GLU A 102 -10.98 -18.97 7.45
N LEU A 103 -11.13 -19.88 6.47
CA LEU A 103 -11.92 -19.63 5.27
C LEU A 103 -13.43 -19.71 5.58
N ASN A 104 -14.20 -18.71 5.12
CA ASN A 104 -15.65 -18.66 5.31
C ASN A 104 -16.36 -18.13 4.04
N TYR A 105 -16.41 -18.96 2.99
CA TYR A 105 -17.10 -18.58 1.75
C TYR A 105 -18.62 -18.57 1.93
N THR A 106 -19.22 -17.40 1.74
CA THR A 106 -20.67 -17.16 1.86
C THR A 106 -21.33 -16.80 0.53
N GLY A 107 -20.59 -16.89 -0.58
CA GLY A 107 -21.08 -16.57 -1.92
C GLY A 107 -21.97 -17.66 -2.53
N PRO A 108 -22.35 -17.49 -3.82
CA PRO A 108 -23.21 -18.44 -4.53
C PRO A 108 -22.64 -19.86 -4.53
N LYS A 109 -23.52 -20.84 -4.33
CA LYS A 109 -23.19 -22.27 -4.52
C LYS A 109 -23.35 -22.63 -6.00
N PRO A 110 -22.50 -23.53 -6.54
CA PRO A 110 -22.60 -24.02 -7.91
C PRO A 110 -23.97 -24.62 -8.25
#